data_AF-A0A1G7G8Y3-F1
#
_entry.id   AF-A0A1G7G8Y3-F1
#
_cell.length_a   1.000
_cell.length_b   1.000
_cell.length_c   1.000
_cell.angle_alpha   90.00
_cell.angle_beta   90.00
_cell.angle_gamma   90.00
#
_symmetry.space_group_name_H-M   'P 1'
#
loop_
_entity.id
_entity.type
_entity.pdbx_description
1 polymer ?
#
loop_
_entity_poly.entity_id
_entity_poly.type
_entity_poly.pdbx_seq_one_letter_code
_entity_poly.pdbx_strand_id
1 'polypeptide(L)' 'MLAIKNLLSVLWFILVFNACSTPVTPLFNGKDLSGWHTDVPAKDSILNAPNSFVVRDGILVSLGAPRGHLITDKTYKN' A
#
# COMPACT_ATOMS: atom_id res chain seq x y z
N MET A 1 -31.39 -31.50 -25.37
CA MET A 1 -29.97 -31.92 -25.16
C MET A 1 -28.96 -30.87 -25.66
N LEU A 2 -29.19 -30.19 -26.79
CA LEU A 2 -28.29 -29.15 -27.33
C LEU A 2 -28.15 -27.91 -26.43
N ALA A 3 -29.26 -27.40 -25.88
CA ALA A 3 -29.25 -26.19 -25.02
C ALA A 3 -28.48 -26.37 -23.70
N ILE A 4 -28.52 -27.58 -23.10
CA ILE A 4 -27.79 -27.91 -21.86
C ILE A 4 -26.27 -27.97 -22.11
N LYS A 5 -25.83 -28.50 -23.26
CA LYS A 5 -24.42 -28.48 -23.68
C LYS A 5 -23.91 -27.04 -23.87
N ASN A 6 -24.71 -26.17 -24.47
CA ASN A 6 -24.34 -24.76 -24.66
C ASN A 6 -24.26 -24.02 -23.31
N LEU A 7 -25.15 -24.33 -22.36
CA LEU A 7 -25.13 -23.76 -21.00
C LEU A 7 -23.90 -24.21 -20.20
N LEU A 8 -23.54 -25.50 -20.27
CA LEU A 8 -22.32 -26.04 -19.65
C LEU A 8 -21.05 -25.43 -20.25
N SER A 9 -21.02 -25.19 -21.56
CA SER A 9 -19.89 -24.54 -22.25
C SER A 9 -19.69 -23.10 -21.79
N VAL A 10 -20.78 -22.33 -21.64
CA VAL A 10 -20.73 -20.95 -21.13
C VAL A 10 -20.27 -20.91 -19.66
N LEU A 11 -20.76 -21.84 -18.83
CA LEU A 11 -20.36 -21.94 -17.43
C LEU A 11 -18.86 -22.26 -17.29
N TRP A 12 -18.34 -23.13 -18.15
CA TRP A 12 -16.92 -23.47 -18.17
C TRP A 12 -16.06 -22.28 -18.62
N PHE A 13 -16.53 -21.51 -19.60
CA PHE A 13 -15.85 -20.30 -20.05
C PHE A 13 -15.73 -19.26 -18.91
N ILE A 14 -16.80 -19.03 -18.14
CA ILE A 14 -16.80 -18.06 -17.02
C ILE A 14 -15.80 -18.46 -15.91
N LEU A 15 -15.64 -19.76 -15.65
CA LEU A 15 -14.72 -20.26 -14.63
C LEU A 15 -13.24 -20.07 -15.02
N VAL A 16 -12.90 -20.09 -16.32
CA VAL A 16 -11.53 -19.91 -16.81
C VAL A 16 -11.06 -18.45 -16.72
N PHE A 17 -11.96 -17.47 -16.82
CA PHE A 17 -11.60 -16.05 -16.82
C PHE A 17 -11.30 -15.42 -15.44
N ASN A 18 -11.59 -16.11 -14.34
CA ASN A 18 -11.41 -15.56 -12.99
C ASN A 18 -10.06 -15.94 -12.32
N ALA A 19 -9.15 -16.60 -13.05
CA ALA A 19 -8.07 -17.38 -12.43
C ALA A 19 -6.78 -16.60 -12.06
N CYS A 20 -6.70 -15.26 -12.22
CA CYS A 20 -5.46 -14.55 -11.90
C CYS A 20 -5.69 -13.19 -11.24
N SER A 21 -5.59 -13.16 -9.92
CA SER A 21 -5.35 -11.93 -9.16
C SER A 21 -4.04 -12.09 -8.39
N THR A 22 -3.04 -11.25 -8.69
CA THR A 22 -1.83 -11.17 -7.87
C THR A 22 -2.17 -10.45 -6.56
N PRO A 23 -1.87 -11.03 -5.40
CA PRO A 23 -2.11 -10.35 -4.14
C PRO A 23 -1.20 -9.12 -4.04
N VAL A 24 -1.79 -7.93 -4.10
CA VAL A 24 -1.10 -6.65 -3.85
C VAL A 24 -1.26 -6.29 -2.38
N THR A 25 -0.15 -6.03 -1.71
CA THR A 25 -0.18 -5.52 -0.33
C THR A 25 -0.02 -4.01 -0.35
N PRO A 26 -1.06 -3.23 0.00
CA PRO A 26 -0.92 -1.78 0.11
C PRO A 26 0.03 -1.43 1.27
N LEU A 27 1.02 -0.57 1.00
CA LEU A 27 1.98 -0.10 2.00
C LEU A 27 1.48 1.10 2.80
N PHE A 28 0.51 1.86 2.27
CA PHE A 28 -0.07 3.03 2.92
C PHE A 28 -1.59 2.88 3.04
N ASN A 29 -2.12 3.27 4.20
CA ASN A 29 -3.53 3.05 4.56
C ASN A 29 -4.45 4.24 4.23
N GLY A 30 -3.91 5.35 3.71
CA GLY A 30 -4.70 6.55 3.38
C GLY A 30 -5.14 7.39 4.59
N LYS A 31 -4.65 7.11 5.80
CA LYS A 31 -5.12 7.72 7.05
C LYS A 31 -3.99 8.26 7.91
N ASP A 32 -2.94 7.46 8.08
CA ASP A 32 -1.83 7.77 8.99
C ASP A 32 -0.56 7.00 8.59
N LEU A 33 0.51 7.16 9.37
CA LEU A 33 1.79 6.51 9.15
C LEU A 33 1.92 5.18 9.89
N SER A 34 0.82 4.52 10.25
CA SER A 34 0.89 3.19 10.87
C SER A 34 1.61 2.19 9.96
N GLY A 35 2.60 1.49 10.49
CA GLY A 35 3.49 0.62 9.70
C GLY A 35 4.71 1.33 9.13
N TRP A 36 4.94 2.60 9.48
CA TRP A 36 6.09 3.39 9.08
C TRP A 36 6.79 4.05 10.27
N HIS A 37 8.10 4.15 10.17
CA HIS A 37 8.98 4.84 11.09
C HIS A 37 9.66 6.03 10.39
N THR A 38 9.72 7.18 11.06
CA THR A 38 10.47 8.35 10.58
C THR A 38 11.86 8.37 11.20
N ASP A 39 12.88 8.24 10.37
CA ASP A 39 14.29 8.44 10.73
C ASP A 39 14.69 9.86 10.34
N VAL A 40 14.67 10.77 11.31
CA VAL A 40 14.90 12.21 11.11
C VAL A 40 15.94 12.70 12.12
N PRO A 41 17.23 12.84 11.72
CA PRO A 41 18.31 13.18 12.65
C PRO A 41 18.08 14.49 13.44
N ALA A 42 17.34 15.44 12.86
CA ALA A 42 17.01 16.69 13.54
C ALA A 42 16.19 16.47 14.83
N LYS A 43 15.40 15.38 14.91
CA LYS A 43 14.61 15.04 16.10
C LYS A 43 15.45 14.53 17.26
N ASP A 44 16.69 14.06 17.02
CA ASP A 44 17.59 13.61 18.07
C ASP A 44 18.18 14.76 18.88
N SER A 45 18.38 15.90 18.22
CA SER A 45 19.05 17.08 18.80
C SER A 45 18.07 18.20 19.19
N ILE A 46 16.86 18.22 18.60
CA ILE A 46 15.88 19.29 18.80
C ILE A 46 14.57 18.66 19.26
N LEU A 47 14.29 18.79 20.56
CA LEU A 47 13.12 18.18 21.22
C LEU A 47 11.79 18.43 20.49
N ASN A 48 11.65 19.59 19.85
CA ASN A 48 10.43 20.02 19.15
C ASN A 48 10.65 20.20 17.64
N ALA A 49 11.56 19.43 17.02
CA ALA A 49 11.72 19.48 15.57
C ALA A 49 10.39 19.16 14.85
N PRO A 50 10.01 19.92 13.81
CA PRO A 50 8.79 19.65 13.08
C PRO A 50 8.86 18.30 12.34
N ASN A 51 7.69 17.74 12.04
CA ASN A 51 7.61 16.50 11.28
C ASN A 51 8.06 16.72 9.83
N SER A 52 8.84 15.77 9.29
CA SER A 52 9.23 15.76 7.86
C SER A 52 8.15 15.16 6.96
N PHE A 53 7.32 14.27 7.53
CA PHE A 53 6.28 13.52 6.83
C PHE A 53 4.96 13.67 7.57
N VAL A 54 3.89 13.92 6.84
CA VAL A 54 2.53 14.06 7.38
C VAL A 54 1.51 13.39 6.47
N VAL A 55 0.34 13.09 6.99
CA VAL A 55 -0.83 12.69 6.18
C VAL A 55 -1.82 13.85 6.16
N ARG A 56 -2.22 14.27 4.96
CA ARG A 56 -3.23 15.32 4.74
C ARG A 56 -4.11 14.91 3.57
N ASP A 57 -5.42 15.04 3.74
CA ASP A 57 -6.43 14.71 2.71
C ASP A 57 -6.26 13.30 2.11
N GLY A 58 -5.87 12.35 2.96
CA GLY A 58 -5.65 10.95 2.59
C GLY A 58 -4.36 10.68 1.79
N ILE A 59 -3.46 11.66 1.71
CA ILE A 59 -2.21 11.57 0.96
C ILE A 59 -1.01 11.69 1.91
N LEU A 60 0.00 10.86 1.68
CA LEU A 60 1.31 11.00 2.30
C LEU A 60 2.05 12.20 1.69
N VAL A 61 2.38 13.20 2.51
CA VAL A 61 3.08 14.42 2.12
C VAL A 61 4.48 14.45 2.73
N SER A 62 5.49 14.60 1.89
CA SER A 62 6.84 14.97 2.31
C SER A 62 6.95 16.50 2.35
N LEU A 63 7.34 17.05 3.50
CA LEU A 63 7.51 18.50 3.70
C LEU A 63 8.91 18.99 3.31
N GLY A 64 9.82 18.07 2.95
CA GLY A 64 11.18 18.38 2.49
C GLY A 64 12.18 18.77 3.59
N ALA A 65 11.72 19.40 4.68
CA ALA A 65 12.53 19.77 5.83
C ALA A 65 11.80 19.51 7.17
N PRO A 66 12.48 19.04 8.23
CA PRO A 66 13.87 18.59 8.25
C PRO A 66 14.08 17.35 7.37
N ARG A 67 15.31 17.11 6.91
CA ARG A 67 15.61 15.95 6.05
C ARG A 67 15.61 14.67 6.87
N GLY A 68 15.22 13.57 6.23
CA GLY A 68 15.18 12.25 6.83
C GLY A 68 14.54 11.23 5.91
N HIS A 69 14.29 10.05 6.44
CA HIS A 69 13.71 8.92 5.71
C HIS A 69 12.38 8.50 6.34
N LEU A 70 11.47 8.01 5.50
CA LEU A 70 10.26 7.31 5.92
C LEU A 70 10.44 5.84 5.54
N ILE A 71 10.51 4.98 6.55
CA ILE A 71 10.94 3.58 6.42
C ILE A 71 9.78 2.69 6.85
N THR A 72 9.52 1.60 6.12
CA THR A 72 8.52 0.61 6.55
C THR A 72 9.00 -0.13 7.80
N ASP A 73 8.09 -0.38 8.74
CA ASP A 73 8.42 -1.20 9.92
C ASP A 73 8.73 -2.66 9.54
N LYS A 74 8.19 -3.11 8.40
CA LYS A 74 8.45 -4.43 7.82
C LYS A 74 9.65 -4.40 6.88
N THR A 75 10.39 -5.51 6.84
CA THR A 75 11.46 -5.76 5.87
C THR A 75 10.95 -6.66 4.74
N TYR A 76 11.36 -6.37 3.50
CA TYR A 76 10.94 -7.10 2.30
C TYR A 76 12.16 -7.65 1.52
N LYS A 77 11.94 -8.75 0.79
CA LYS A 77 12.88 -9.34 -0.18
C LYS A 77 12.10 -9.92 -1.36
N ASN A 78 12.75 -10.05 -2.51
CA ASN A 78 12.22 -10.73 -3.69
C ASN A 78 12.57 -12.22 -3.68
#